data_AF-A0A9X7BCM3-F1
#
_entry.id   AF-A0A9X7BCM3-F1
#
_cell.length_a   1.000
_cell.length_b   1.000
_cell.length_c   1.000
_cell.angle_alpha   90.00
_cell.angle_beta   90.00
_cell.angle_gamma   90.00
#
_symmetry.space_group_name_H-M   'P 1'
#
loop_
_entity.id
_entity.type
_entity.pdbx_description
1 polymer ?
#
loop_
_entity_poly.entity_id
_entity_poly.type
_entity_poly.pdbx_seq_one_letter_code
_entity_poly.pdbx_strand_id
1 'polypeptide(L)'
;MIIREGIEVTKITLDGYELPIPEGYSEFLLRAGYWRVGEKVEKINREEILADYDRKVVLEDGKLCTIFTYKGDKKKRGKKL
;
A
#
# COMPACT_ATOMS: atom_id res chain seq x y z
N MET A 1 5.96 -22.02 -5.60
CA MET A 1 7.38 -21.96 -6.06
C MET A 1 7.85 -20.51 -6.00
N ILE A 2 9.04 -20.23 -5.45
CA ILE A 2 9.61 -18.86 -5.40
C ILE A 2 10.40 -18.60 -6.68
N ILE A 3 10.15 -17.47 -7.33
CA ILE A 3 10.93 -17.00 -8.48
C ILE A 3 12.06 -16.14 -7.93
N ARG A 4 13.31 -16.47 -8.32
CA ARG A 4 14.52 -15.77 -7.85
C ARG A 4 15.21 -14.94 -8.93
N GLU A 5 14.83 -15.09 -10.19
CA GLU A 5 15.44 -14.41 -11.33
C GLU A 5 14.41 -14.16 -12.43
N GLY A 6 14.70 -13.24 -13.36
CA GLY A 6 13.90 -13.03 -14.58
C GLY A 6 12.63 -12.18 -14.43
N ILE A 7 12.44 -11.50 -13.29
CA ILE A 7 11.37 -10.49 -13.10
C ILE A 7 12.00 -9.12 -12.93
N GLU A 8 11.52 -8.16 -13.70
CA GLU A 8 11.93 -6.76 -13.63
C GLU A 8 10.72 -5.89 -13.29
N VAL A 9 10.89 -5.00 -12.31
CA VAL A 9 9.93 -3.94 -12.03
C VAL A 9 10.09 -2.87 -13.10
N THR A 10 9.04 -2.63 -13.88
CA THR A 10 9.04 -1.64 -14.97
C THR A 10 8.26 -0.37 -14.64
N LYS A 11 7.43 -0.41 -13.60
CA LYS A 11 6.64 0.73 -13.14
C LYS A 11 6.29 0.59 -11.67
N ILE A 12 6.42 1.68 -10.93
CA ILE A 12 5.90 1.80 -9.56
C ILE A 12 4.90 2.94 -9.57
N THR A 13 3.66 2.65 -9.18
CA THR A 13 2.61 3.66 -9.01
C THR A 13 2.02 3.62 -7.63
N LEU A 14 1.76 4.78 -7.05
CA LEU A 14 0.96 4.89 -5.84
C LEU A 14 -0.09 5.98 -6.02
N ASP A 15 -1.36 5.57 -6.09
CA ASP A 15 -2.52 6.49 -6.23
C ASP A 15 -2.41 7.47 -7.41
N GLY A 16 -1.92 6.99 -8.55
CA GLY A 16 -1.73 7.79 -9.76
C GLY A 16 -0.39 8.51 -9.86
N TYR A 17 0.41 8.54 -8.79
CA TYR A 17 1.78 9.04 -8.83
C TYR A 17 2.72 7.95 -9.35
N GLU A 18 3.48 8.26 -10.40
CA GLU A 18 4.55 7.39 -10.88
C GLU A 18 5.85 7.70 -10.11
N LEU A 19 6.48 6.65 -9.59
CA LEU A 19 7.71 6.76 -8.80
C LEU A 19 8.90 6.24 -9.60
N PRO A 20 10.07 6.90 -9.47
CA PRO A 20 11.30 6.35 -10.03
C PRO A 20 11.58 5.00 -9.36
N ILE A 21 12.06 4.06 -10.16
CA ILE A 21 12.41 2.72 -9.69
C ILE A 21 13.79 2.82 -9.05
N PRO A 22 13.93 2.55 -7.74
CA PRO A 22 15.23 2.58 -7.11
C PRO A 22 16.17 1.57 -7.76
N GLU A 23 17.45 1.92 -7.88
CA GLU A 23 18.47 1.00 -8.36
C GLU A 23 18.48 -0.27 -7.49
N GLY A 24 18.54 -1.44 -8.14
CA GLY A 24 18.53 -2.74 -7.45
C GLY A 24 17.17 -3.19 -6.89
N TYR A 25 16.07 -2.43 -7.09
CA TYR A 25 14.77 -2.79 -6.52
C TYR A 25 14.23 -4.15 -7.01
N SER A 26 14.36 -4.44 -8.31
CA SER A 26 13.99 -5.74 -8.88
C SER A 26 14.76 -6.89 -8.24
N GLU A 27 16.08 -6.75 -8.10
CA GLU A 27 16.95 -7.75 -7.48
C GLU A 27 16.61 -7.95 -6.00
N PHE A 28 16.35 -6.87 -5.26
CA PHE A 28 15.93 -6.93 -3.87
C PHE A 28 14.66 -7.76 -3.70
N LEU A 29 13.62 -7.50 -4.51
CA LEU A 29 12.35 -8.25 -4.43
C LEU A 29 12.50 -9.72 -4.79
N LEU A 30 13.34 -10.02 -5.78
CA LEU A 30 13.69 -11.38 -6.18
C LEU A 30 14.38 -12.15 -5.05
N ARG A 31 15.41 -11.56 -4.43
CA ARG A 31 16.14 -12.17 -3.30
C ARG A 31 15.25 -12.35 -2.07
N ALA A 32 14.34 -11.41 -1.81
CA ALA A 32 13.38 -11.50 -0.71
C ALA A 32 12.25 -12.52 -0.96
N GLY A 33 12.14 -13.07 -2.17
CA GLY A 33 11.17 -14.12 -2.50
C GLY A 33 9.71 -13.63 -2.48
N TYR A 34 9.50 -12.35 -2.80
CA TYR A 34 8.16 -11.75 -2.92
C TYR A 34 7.38 -12.32 -4.12
N TRP A 35 8.06 -12.90 -5.09
CA TRP A 35 7.45 -13.50 -6.27
C TRP A 35 7.19 -14.98 -6.03
N ARG A 36 5.92 -15.34 -5.86
CA ARG A 36 5.48 -16.71 -5.62
C ARG A 36 4.39 -17.11 -6.61
N VAL A 37 4.54 -18.29 -7.20
CA VAL A 37 3.53 -18.88 -8.10
C VAL A 37 2.76 -19.96 -7.35
N GLY A 38 1.42 -19.90 -7.46
CA GLY A 38 0.49 -20.94 -6.97
C GLY A 38 0.01 -20.78 -5.53
N GLU A 39 0.43 -19.74 -4.81
CA GLU A 39 -0.16 -19.41 -3.51
C GLU A 39 -1.53 -18.73 -3.73
N LYS A 40 -2.52 -19.13 -2.92
CA LYS A 40 -3.73 -18.33 -2.76
C LYS A 40 -3.29 -17.01 -2.17
N VAL A 41 -3.39 -15.94 -2.97
CA VAL A 41 -3.23 -14.57 -2.47
C VAL A 41 -4.21 -14.43 -1.32
N GLU A 42 -3.70 -14.28 -0.09
CA GLU A 42 -4.53 -13.91 1.05
C GLU A 42 -5.17 -12.57 0.70
N LYS A 43 -6.44 -12.61 0.33
CA LYS A 43 -7.23 -11.43 0.08
C LYS A 43 -7.54 -10.82 1.45
N ILE A 44 -6.68 -9.91 1.88
CA ILE A 44 -7.03 -9.00 2.97
C ILE A 44 -8.25 -8.22 2.49
N ASN A 45 -9.36 -8.29 3.24
CA ASN A 45 -10.57 -7.50 2.95
C ASN A 45 -10.30 -6.03 3.32
N ARG A 46 -9.48 -5.39 2.50
CA ARG A 46 -8.97 -4.04 2.72
C ARG A 46 -10.10 -3.02 2.67
N GLU A 47 -11.16 -3.29 1.91
CA GLU A 47 -12.35 -2.44 1.81
C GLU A 47 -13.12 -2.43 3.13
N GLU A 48 -13.33 -3.60 3.74
CA GLU A 48 -13.99 -3.71 5.04
C GLU A 48 -13.17 -3.05 6.16
N ILE A 49 -11.87 -3.31 6.21
CA ILE A 49 -10.97 -2.71 7.23
C ILE A 49 -10.91 -1.19 7.11
N LEU A 50 -11.00 -0.66 5.89
CA LEU A 50 -10.87 0.79 5.62
C LEU A 50 -12.22 1.49 5.44
N ALA A 51 -13.35 0.79 5.58
CA ALA A 51 -14.68 1.37 5.38
C ALA A 51 -14.93 2.60 6.26
N ASP A 52 -14.41 2.55 7.49
CA ASP A 52 -14.53 3.62 8.48
C ASP A 52 -13.51 4.75 8.31
N TYR A 53 -12.71 4.74 7.24
CA TYR A 53 -11.70 5.77 6.99
C TYR A 53 -11.94 6.47 5.66
N ASP A 54 -11.70 7.78 5.64
CA ASP A 54 -11.46 8.52 4.41
C ASP A 54 -9.98 8.38 4.06
N ARG A 55 -9.69 7.94 2.83
CA ARG A 55 -8.31 7.78 2.33
C ARG A 55 -7.96 8.96 1.44
N LYS A 56 -6.80 9.58 1.68
CA LYS A 56 -6.20 10.60 0.82
C LYS A 56 -4.71 10.30 0.63
N VAL A 57 -4.23 10.35 -0.61
CA VAL A 57 -2.79 10.36 -0.89
C VAL A 57 -2.34 11.79 -1.16
N VAL A 58 -1.23 12.19 -0.55
CA VAL A 58 -0.65 13.52 -0.69
C VAL A 58 0.83 13.41 -0.99
N LEU A 59 1.33 14.28 -1.86
CA LEU A 59 2.75 14.49 -2.11
C LEU A 59 3.11 15.87 -1.56
N GLU A 60 3.74 15.91 -0.38
CA GLU A 60 4.12 17.15 0.33
C GLU A 60 5.59 17.05 0.74
N ASP A 61 6.37 18.12 0.50
CA ASP A 61 7.81 18.19 0.81
C ASP A 61 8.62 16.98 0.27
N GLY A 62 8.27 16.49 -0.91
CA GLY A 62 8.92 15.34 -1.54
C GLY A 62 8.57 13.98 -0.90
N LYS A 63 7.62 13.93 0.03
CA LYS A 63 7.16 12.72 0.69
C LYS A 63 5.77 12.34 0.18
N LEU A 64 5.66 11.11 -0.33
CA LEU A 64 4.38 10.54 -0.73
C LEU A 64 3.74 9.81 0.45
N CYS A 65 2.66 10.36 0.99
CA CYS A 65 2.00 9.88 2.19
C CYS A 65 0.59 9.39 1.87
N THR A 66 0.18 8.26 2.45
CA THR A 66 -1.24 7.85 2.50
C THR A 66 -1.79 8.21 3.87
N ILE A 67 -2.79 9.07 3.90
CA ILE A 67 -3.48 9.52 5.11
C ILE A 67 -4.82 8.78 5.19
N PHE A 68 -5.07 8.16 6.34
CA PHE A 68 -6.35 7.55 6.69
C PHE A 68 -7.00 8.37 7.81
N THR A 69 -8.11 9.03 7.50
CA THR A 69 -8.87 9.82 8.46
C THR A 69 -10.06 9.00 8.94
N TYR A 70 -10.07 8.61 10.21
CA TYR A 70 -11.19 7.87 10.79
C TYR A 70 -12.46 8.72 10.76
N LYS A 71 -13.52 8.21 10.14
CA LYS A 71 -14.83 8.88 9.99
C LYS A 71 -15.51 9.06 11.34
N GLY A 72 -15.41 8.04 12.21
CA GLY A 72 -15.91 7.99 13.58
C GLY A 72 -17.43 8.19 13.74
N ASP A 73 -17.97 7.66 14.83
CA ASP A 73 -19.30 8.04 15.30
C ASP A 73 -19.27 9.49 15.81
N LYS A 74 -19.70 10.45 14.97
CA LYS A 74 -19.90 11.86 15.36
C LYS A 74 -20.78 12.04 16.62
N LYS A 75 -21.52 11.00 17.05
CA LYS A 75 -22.47 11.04 18.17
C LYS A 75 -21.86 10.95 19.59
N LYS A 76 -20.61 10.47 19.77
CA LYS A 76 -20.07 10.23 21.14
C LYS A 76 -19.15 11.33 21.70
N ARG A 77 -18.76 12.33 20.90
CA ARG A 77 -17.92 13.46 21.36
C ARG A 77 -18.68 14.55 22.13
N GLY A 78 -20.00 14.42 22.31
CA GLY A 78 -20.86 15.43 22.94
C GLY A 78 -21.34 15.15 24.37
N LYS A 79 -20.94 14.04 25.02
CA LYS A 79 -21.18 13.87 26.47
C LYS A 79 -19.99 14.42 27.24
N LYS A 80 -20.03 15.73 27.53
CA LYS A 80 -19.38 16.26 28.73
C LYS A 80 -20.06 15.59 29.93
N LEU A 81 -19.29 14.83 30.70
CA LEU A 81 -19.60 14.56 32.10
C LEU A 81 -19.37 15.84 32.91
#